data_AF-D8M4L8-F1
#
_entry.id   AF-D8M4L8-F1
#
_cell.length_a   1.000
_cell.length_b   1.000
_cell.length_c   1.000
_cell.angle_alpha   90.00
_cell.angle_beta   90.00
_cell.angle_gamma   90.00
#
_symmetry.space_group_name_H-M   'P 1'
#
loop_
_entity.id
_entity.type
_entity.pdbx_description
1 polymer ?
#
loop_
_entity_poly.entity_id
_entity_poly.type
_entity_poly.pdbx_seq_one_letter_code
_entity_poly.pdbx_strand_id
1 'polypeptide(L)'
;MRCIFYEFVMREPIVQCKQGDCEFDVLAKLFRLLGFPGDDCSIFENSPYHGAFNHCKECYPRLRELIPAAPLVGMRYLTNNGVDLMYQLLEFDPKKRISAEDALNHPYFKEMPKMKRPEEMPVFDKV
;
A
#
# COMPACT_ATOMS: atom_id res chain seq x y z
N MET A 1 8.34 4.78 -4.82
CA MET A 1 7.62 5.60 -3.82
C MET A 1 6.42 4.90 -3.19
N ARG A 2 5.81 3.89 -3.83
CA ARG A 2 4.62 3.17 -3.36
C ARG A 2 4.76 2.57 -1.95
N CYS A 3 5.86 1.86 -1.68
CA CYS A 3 6.12 1.25 -0.37
C CYS A 3 6.43 2.28 0.73
N ILE A 4 7.01 3.44 0.36
CA ILE A 4 7.38 4.50 1.30
C ILE A 4 6.12 5.17 1.86
N PHE A 5 5.11 5.40 1.01
CA PHE A 5 3.84 5.97 1.47
C PHE A 5 3.17 5.06 2.50
N TYR A 6 3.11 3.76 2.22
CA TYR A 6 2.62 2.77 3.18
C TYR A 6 3.43 2.80 4.47
N GLU A 7 4.76 2.76 4.38
CA GLU A 7 5.65 2.76 5.55
C GLU A 7 5.53 4.04 6.36
N PHE A 8 5.29 5.17 5.73
CA PHE A 8 5.08 6.44 6.44
C PHE A 8 3.77 6.40 7.25
N VAL A 9 2.69 5.90 6.66
CA VAL A 9 1.39 5.80 7.34
C VAL A 9 1.43 4.73 8.42
N MET A 10 2.11 3.61 8.17
CA MET A 10 2.12 2.44 9.06
C MET A 10 3.29 2.40 10.04
N ARG A 11 4.34 3.19 9.84
CA ARG A 11 5.63 3.10 10.56
C ARG A 11 6.26 1.70 10.53
N GLU A 12 5.82 0.86 9.61
CA GLU A 12 6.29 -0.50 9.42
C GLU A 12 6.40 -0.75 7.91
N PRO A 13 7.42 -1.50 7.46
CA PRO A 13 7.57 -1.82 6.06
C PRO A 13 6.38 -2.66 5.57
N ILE A 14 5.96 -2.42 4.33
CA ILE A 14 4.84 -3.14 3.70
C ILE A 14 5.04 -4.66 3.67
N VAL A 15 6.29 -5.08 3.45
CA VAL A 15 6.68 -6.49 3.52
C VAL A 15 7.94 -6.58 4.37
N GLN A 16 7.87 -7.34 5.45
CA GLN A 16 9.02 -7.68 6.28
C GLN A 16 9.71 -8.91 5.70
N CYS A 17 10.82 -8.71 5.00
CA CYS A 17 11.66 -9.79 4.52
C CYS A 17 12.53 -10.31 5.68
N LYS A 18 12.49 -11.61 5.93
CA LYS A 18 13.34 -12.33 6.89
C LYS A 18 14.45 -13.07 6.15
N GLN A 19 15.52 -13.40 6.86
CA GLN A 19 16.60 -14.23 6.31
C GLN A 19 16.01 -15.55 5.79
N GLY A 20 16.18 -15.83 4.50
CA GLY A 20 15.68 -17.05 3.86
C GLY A 20 14.31 -16.92 3.18
N ASP A 21 13.66 -15.74 3.21
CA ASP A 21 12.47 -15.51 2.38
C ASP A 21 12.84 -15.55 0.90
N CYS A 22 12.06 -16.30 0.11
CA CYS A 22 12.15 -16.28 -1.34
C CYS A 22 11.16 -15.27 -1.94
N GLU A 23 11.26 -15.04 -3.25
CA GLU A 23 10.37 -14.11 -3.97
C GLU A 23 8.88 -14.47 -3.83
N PHE A 24 8.58 -15.77 -3.75
CA PHE A 24 7.22 -16.25 -3.49
C PHE A 24 6.70 -15.83 -2.11
N ASP A 25 7.54 -15.88 -1.07
CA ASP A 25 7.13 -15.48 0.30
C ASP A 25 6.79 -13.99 0.37
N VAL A 26 7.58 -13.18 -0.33
CA VAL A 26 7.34 -11.73 -0.45
C VAL A 26 6.02 -11.47 -1.16
N LEU A 27 5.75 -12.17 -2.28
CA LEU A 27 4.49 -12.10 -3.02
C LEU A 27 3.29 -12.56 -2.19
N ALA A 28 3.41 -13.68 -1.48
CA ALA A 28 2.36 -14.22 -0.63
C ALA A 28 2.01 -13.25 0.51
N LYS A 29 3.00 -12.58 1.10
CA LYS A 29 2.78 -11.50 2.09
C LYS A 29 2.01 -10.33 1.47
N LEU A 30 2.35 -9.95 0.24
CA LEU A 30 1.67 -8.87 -0.47
C LEU A 30 0.21 -9.24 -0.81
N PHE A 31 -0.06 -10.47 -1.26
CA PHE A 31 -1.43 -10.95 -1.49
C PHE A 31 -2.28 -11.00 -0.22
N ARG A 32 -1.69 -11.37 0.92
CA ARG A 32 -2.40 -11.33 2.21
C ARG A 32 -2.81 -9.92 2.64
N LEU A 33 -2.07 -8.91 2.19
CA LEU A 33 -2.31 -7.50 2.51
C LEU A 33 -3.30 -6.85 1.53
N LEU A 34 -3.02 -6.96 0.23
CA LEU A 34 -3.75 -6.28 -0.85
C LEU A 34 -4.88 -7.11 -1.44
N GLY A 35 -4.98 -8.38 -1.08
CA GLY A 35 -5.83 -9.34 -1.75
C GLY A 35 -5.14 -9.98 -2.95
N PHE A 36 -5.63 -11.16 -3.33
CA PHE A 36 -5.19 -11.80 -4.56
C PHE A 36 -5.84 -11.10 -5.76
N PRO A 37 -5.06 -10.62 -6.74
CA PRO A 37 -5.59 -9.84 -7.84
C PRO A 37 -6.39 -10.66 -8.89
N GLY A 38 -6.56 -11.96 -8.65
CA GLY A 38 -7.41 -12.83 -9.45
C GLY A 38 -6.95 -12.96 -10.90
N ASP A 39 -7.89 -13.33 -11.76
CA ASP A 39 -7.68 -13.42 -13.22
C ASP A 39 -7.64 -12.03 -13.88
N ASP A 40 -7.91 -10.95 -13.13
CA ASP A 40 -7.88 -9.57 -13.61
C ASP A 40 -6.46 -9.00 -13.82
N CYS A 41 -5.43 -9.77 -13.45
CA CYS A 41 -4.04 -9.35 -13.46
C CYS A 41 -3.16 -10.33 -14.26
N SER A 42 -3.08 -10.08 -15.57
CA SER A 42 -2.37 -10.93 -16.53
C SER A 42 -0.86 -11.04 -16.29
N ILE A 43 -0.28 -10.22 -15.41
CA ILE A 43 1.15 -10.26 -15.09
C ILE A 43 1.55 -11.56 -14.38
N PHE A 44 0.61 -12.24 -13.71
CA PHE A 44 0.87 -13.47 -12.97
C PHE A 44 0.58 -14.75 -13.76
N GLU A 45 0.03 -14.64 -14.97
CA GLU A 45 -0.23 -15.79 -15.85
C GLU A 45 1.08 -16.47 -16.28
N ASN A 46 2.08 -15.67 -16.64
CA ASN A 46 3.40 -16.16 -17.10
C ASN A 46 4.41 -16.33 -15.95
N SER A 47 3.97 -16.26 -14.69
CA SER A 47 4.85 -16.39 -13.54
C SER A 47 5.23 -17.86 -13.31
N PRO A 48 6.49 -18.17 -12.94
CA PRO A 48 6.88 -19.54 -12.53
C PRO A 48 6.08 -20.05 -11.32
N TYR A 49 5.41 -19.15 -10.58
CA TYR A 49 4.62 -19.46 -9.39
C TYR A 49 3.11 -19.53 -9.64
N HIS A 50 2.65 -19.45 -10.90
CA HIS A 50 1.24 -19.42 -11.25
C HIS A 50 0.41 -20.53 -10.57
N GLY A 51 0.91 -21.77 -10.58
CA GLY A 51 0.25 -22.90 -9.92
C GLY A 51 0.16 -22.76 -8.39
N ALA A 52 1.18 -22.18 -7.75
CA ALA A 52 1.23 -21.97 -6.30
C ALA A 52 0.26 -20.86 -5.85
N PHE A 53 0.04 -19.84 -6.69
CA PHE A 53 -0.89 -18.75 -6.43
C PHE A 53 -2.35 -19.17 -6.30
N ASN A 54 -2.73 -20.35 -6.78
CA ASN A 54 -4.08 -20.90 -6.55
C ASN A 54 -4.43 -20.98 -5.06
N HIS A 55 -3.45 -21.24 -4.18
CA HIS A 55 -3.65 -21.27 -2.73
C HIS A 55 -3.83 -19.87 -2.13
N CYS A 56 -3.49 -18.82 -2.87
CA CYS A 56 -3.65 -17.44 -2.45
C CYS A 56 -5.01 -16.84 -2.86
N LYS A 57 -5.84 -17.56 -3.64
CA LYS A 57 -7.14 -17.06 -4.14
C LYS A 57 -8.12 -16.65 -3.03
N GLU A 58 -7.98 -17.21 -1.83
CA GLU A 58 -8.77 -16.84 -0.65
C GLU A 58 -8.21 -15.63 0.11
N CYS A 59 -7.13 -14.99 -0.36
CA CYS A 59 -6.60 -13.78 0.26
C CYS A 59 -7.47 -12.59 -0.13
N TYR A 60 -8.19 -12.05 0.86
CA TYR A 60 -8.98 -10.83 0.71
C TYR A 60 -8.18 -9.57 1.09
N PRO A 61 -8.47 -8.41 0.48
CA PRO A 61 -7.81 -7.14 0.80
C PRO A 61 -8.06 -6.74 2.25
N ARG A 62 -7.00 -6.74 3.08
CA ARG A 62 -7.04 -6.37 4.50
C ARG A 62 -6.54 -4.96 4.79
N LEU A 63 -6.03 -4.27 3.78
CA LEU A 63 -5.45 -2.94 3.94
C LEU A 63 -6.41 -1.92 4.59
N ARG A 64 -7.72 -2.05 4.31
CA ARG A 64 -8.76 -1.17 4.87
C ARG A 64 -9.11 -1.48 6.33
N GLU A 65 -8.87 -2.72 6.77
CA GLU A 65 -9.00 -3.11 8.18
C GLU A 65 -7.81 -2.62 8.99
N LEU A 66 -6.61 -2.61 8.38
CA LEU A 66 -5.38 -2.16 9.01
C LEU A 66 -5.27 -0.63 9.10
N ILE A 67 -5.91 0.10 8.16
CA ILE A 67 -5.97 1.56 8.16
C ILE A 67 -7.43 2.00 8.30
N PRO A 68 -7.91 2.21 9.53
CA PRO A 68 -9.26 2.69 9.74
C PRO A 68 -9.43 4.09 9.13
N ALA A 69 -10.56 4.28 8.45
CA ALA A 69 -10.95 5.54 7.80
C ALA A 69 -11.33 6.65 8.78
N ALA A 70 -11.49 6.31 10.07
CA ALA A 70 -11.86 7.24 11.13
C ALA A 70 -10.70 7.37 12.14
N PRO A 71 -10.42 8.59 12.64
CA PRO A 71 -9.44 8.77 13.70
C PRO A 71 -9.95 8.11 14.98
N LEU A 72 -9.33 7.01 15.35
CA LEU A 72 -9.42 6.45 16.69
C LEU A 72 -8.21 6.93 17.49
N VAL A 73 -8.45 7.30 18.75
CA VAL A 73 -7.41 7.86 19.63
C VAL A 73 -6.23 6.88 19.70
N GLY A 74 -5.05 7.35 19.31
CA GLY A 74 -3.81 6.55 19.29
C GLY A 74 -3.64 5.62 18.08
N MET A 75 -4.58 5.60 17.12
CA MET A 75 -4.49 4.78 15.90
C MET A 75 -4.02 5.58 14.69
N ARG A 76 -3.33 4.88 13.78
CA ARG A 76 -2.92 5.39 12.47
C ARG A 76 -4.17 5.52 11.61
N TYR A 77 -4.48 6.73 11.18
CA TYR A 77 -5.68 7.01 10.39
C TYR A 77 -5.30 7.63 9.05
N LEU A 78 -6.07 7.28 8.04
CA LEU A 78 -6.00 7.85 6.71
C LEU A 78 -7.44 8.08 6.28
N THR A 79 -7.73 9.18 5.61
CA THR A 79 -9.07 9.42 5.08
C THR A 79 -9.41 8.36 4.03
N ASN A 80 -10.69 8.26 3.65
CA ASN A 80 -11.09 7.40 2.54
C ASN A 80 -10.31 7.72 1.25
N ASN A 81 -10.03 9.00 0.97
CA ASN A 81 -9.22 9.39 -0.19
C ASN A 81 -7.77 8.95 -0.07
N GLY A 82 -7.19 8.98 1.13
CA GLY A 82 -5.82 8.50 1.30
C GLY A 82 -5.73 6.98 1.18
N VAL A 83 -6.72 6.25 1.69
CA VAL A 83 -6.79 4.78 1.52
C VAL A 83 -6.94 4.44 0.04
N ASP A 84 -7.78 5.17 -0.68
CA ASP A 84 -7.95 5.03 -2.12
C ASP A 84 -6.65 5.30 -2.89
N LEU A 85 -5.98 6.42 -2.61
CA LEU A 85 -4.67 6.74 -3.17
C LEU A 85 -3.66 5.61 -2.91
N MET A 86 -3.65 5.06 -1.71
CA MET A 86 -2.76 3.96 -1.34
C MET A 86 -3.05 2.69 -2.14
N TYR A 87 -4.32 2.34 -2.39
CA TYR A 87 -4.67 1.21 -3.25
C TYR A 87 -4.21 1.43 -4.70
N GLN A 88 -4.47 2.61 -5.25
CA GLN A 88 -4.01 2.95 -6.60
C GLN A 88 -2.46 2.95 -6.70
N LEU A 89 -1.81 3.44 -5.64
CA LEU A 89 -0.37 3.33 -5.44
C LEU A 89 0.08 1.92 -5.07
N LEU A 90 -0.75 0.91 -4.86
CA LEU A 90 -0.30 -0.47 -4.59
C LEU A 90 -0.80 -1.49 -5.62
N GLU A 91 -1.57 -1.04 -6.61
CA GLU A 91 -2.04 -1.80 -7.77
C GLU A 91 -0.96 -2.70 -8.41
N PHE A 92 -1.25 -3.99 -8.54
CA PHE A 92 -0.31 -4.99 -9.03
C PHE A 92 -0.01 -4.76 -10.51
N ASP A 93 -1.04 -4.55 -11.33
CA ASP A 93 -0.89 -4.31 -12.76
C ASP A 93 -0.25 -2.93 -13.01
N PRO A 94 0.96 -2.86 -13.61
CA PRO A 94 1.59 -1.58 -13.91
C PRO A 94 0.78 -0.72 -14.89
N LYS A 95 -0.12 -1.29 -15.69
CA LYS A 95 -0.99 -0.53 -16.61
C LYS A 95 -2.18 0.12 -15.89
N LYS A 96 -2.68 -0.49 -14.81
CA LYS A 96 -3.78 0.04 -13.98
C LYS A 96 -3.27 0.94 -12.86
N ARG A 97 -1.97 0.85 -12.54
CA ARG A 97 -1.29 1.64 -11.54
C ARG A 97 -1.30 3.12 -11.88
N ILE A 98 -1.68 3.94 -10.89
CA ILE A 98 -1.71 5.40 -11.01
C ILE A 98 -0.34 5.97 -11.41
N SER A 99 -0.34 6.95 -12.31
CA SER A 99 0.86 7.69 -12.70
C SER A 99 1.29 8.66 -11.60
N ALA A 100 2.53 9.14 -11.65
CA ALA A 100 3.00 10.14 -10.68
C ALA A 100 2.22 11.47 -10.82
N GLU A 101 1.87 11.85 -12.05
CA GLU A 101 1.09 13.07 -12.33
C GLU A 101 -0.33 12.97 -11.78
N ASP A 102 -0.99 11.83 -12.00
CA ASP A 102 -2.34 11.59 -11.48
C ASP A 102 -2.34 11.50 -9.95
N ALA A 103 -1.31 10.88 -9.37
CA ALA A 103 -1.15 10.79 -7.92
C ALA A 103 -1.04 12.18 -7.27
N LEU A 104 -0.26 13.09 -7.85
CA LEU A 104 -0.15 14.47 -7.35
C LEU A 104 -1.47 15.24 -7.46
N ASN A 105 -2.31 14.92 -8.45
CA ASN A 105 -3.61 15.53 -8.65
C ASN A 105 -4.74 14.89 -7.82
N HIS A 106 -4.45 13.82 -7.08
CA HIS A 106 -5.43 13.03 -6.33
C HIS A 106 -6.17 13.86 -5.27
N PRO A 107 -7.48 13.62 -5.02
CA PRO A 107 -8.26 14.32 -3.99
C PRO A 107 -7.65 14.32 -2.59
N TYR A 108 -6.86 13.28 -2.26
CA TYR A 108 -6.13 13.17 -0.99
C TYR A 108 -5.26 14.42 -0.69
N PHE A 109 -4.59 15.00 -1.68
CA PHE A 109 -3.75 16.18 -1.46
C PHE A 109 -4.54 17.50 -1.38
N LYS A 110 -5.83 17.47 -1.71
CA LYS A 110 -6.74 18.62 -1.74
C LYS A 110 -7.68 18.65 -0.53
N GLU A 111 -7.73 17.58 0.26
CA GLU A 111 -8.62 17.48 1.41
C GLU A 111 -8.10 18.26 2.63
N MET A 112 -8.98 18.44 3.61
CA MET A 112 -8.59 18.99 4.91
C MET A 112 -8.24 17.84 5.87
N PRO A 113 -7.21 17.97 6.72
CA PRO A 113 -6.32 19.14 6.85
C PRO A 113 -5.33 19.25 5.68
N LYS A 114 -5.03 20.50 5.28
CA LYS A 114 -4.02 20.76 4.24
C LYS A 114 -2.65 20.29 4.72
N MET A 115 -1.79 19.94 3.76
CA MET A 115 -0.39 19.63 4.02
C MET A 115 0.25 20.78 4.82
N LYS A 116 0.98 20.41 5.88
CA LYS A 116 1.79 21.37 6.63
C LYS A 116 2.84 21.97 5.70
N ARG A 117 3.10 23.26 5.87
CA ARG A 117 4.20 23.89 5.15
C ARG A 117 5.53 23.33 5.68
N PRO A 118 6.61 23.32 4.88
CA PRO A 118 7.90 22.80 5.33
C PRO A 118 8.40 23.43 6.64
N GLU A 119 8.05 24.69 6.91
CA GLU A 119 8.43 25.42 8.11
C GLU A 119 7.67 24.96 9.37
N GLU A 120 6.54 24.25 9.20
CA GLU A 120 5.68 23.74 10.27
C GLU A 120 5.95 22.26 10.58
N MET A 121 6.88 21.64 9.85
CA MET A 121 7.33 20.29 10.10
C MET A 121 8.22 20.24 11.36
N PRO A 122 8.15 19.16 12.15
CA PRO A 122 8.97 19.04 13.34
C PRO A 122 10.46 19.09 12.97
N VAL A 123 11.22 19.94 13.65
CA VAL A 123 12.67 19.95 13.58
C VAL A 123 13.18 18.86 14.50
N PHE A 124 13.88 17.89 13.94
CA PHE A 124 14.55 16.86 14.74
C PHE A 124 15.93 17.38 15.12
N ASP A 125 16.15 17.62 16.40
CA ASP A 125 17.48 17.91 16.91
C ASP A 125 18.40 16.74 16.60
N LYS A 126 19.59 17.06 16.06
CA LYS A 126 20.63 16.06 15.82
C LYS A 126 21.21 15.67 17.18
N VAL A 127 20.72 14.56 17.73
CA VAL A 127 21.35 13.86 18.86
C VAL A 127 22.61 13.14 18.37
#